data_AF-A0A958FP16-F1
#
_entry.id   AF-A0A958FP16-F1
#
_cell.length_a   1.000
_cell.length_b   1.000
_cell.length_c   1.000
_cell.angle_alpha   90.00
_cell.angle_beta   90.00
_cell.angle_gamma   90.00
#
_symmetry.space_group_name_H-M   'P 1'
#
loop_
_entity.id
_entity.type
_entity.pdbx_description
1 polymer ?
#
loop_
_entity_poly.entity_id
_entity_poly.type
_entity_poly.pdbx_seq_one_letter_code
_entity_poly.pdbx_strand_id
1 'polypeptide(L)'
;HFFREVVDRVAKEVPDTLLLAEAFWMMEGYFVRSLGMHRVYNSAFMNMLKNEENKKYRYTIKNTIEFEPEVLKRYVNFMNNPDEETAIHQFGDGDKYFGVCVMMATMPGLPMFGHGQVEGFSEKYGMEYRKAYYDESPNEYLVARHEREIFPLLKKRYLFAEVEHFLLYDLYDENGSVNENVFAYSNRSGEERVLVIFNNSFSETRGWIHTSAAILEKSPEYKDASDAQKRLIQKNLGDGLALPTGGDDFVIFRDSISNLEYIYNSQQLRHQGMYIELGAYKHRVLLDFRSVYDRDGKYRELCNSLNGKGVASIEETLREIHLQPLHNAFRQFSQPAILEKLITAATSDAALPTDLLDNIENQYREFLREAGKFSTTEQQNLDIAKTVRRDLDALLRFRPATLNERYSGESEKYAAFLEKLTDTFANATATYGTLIHWVFVRHLGEFENLPKPELRSRNLLDEWMLGKL
;
A
#
# COMPACT_ATOMS: atom_id res chain seq x y z
N HIS A 1 12.07 -34.87 -34.57
CA HIS A 1 11.98 -36.29 -34.13
C HIS A 1 12.73 -36.49 -32.82
N PHE A 2 14.05 -36.25 -32.78
CA PHE A 2 14.90 -36.43 -31.59
C PHE A 2 14.33 -35.82 -30.28
N PHE A 3 14.03 -34.51 -30.25
CA PHE A 3 13.54 -33.86 -29.02
C PHE A 3 12.22 -34.42 -28.49
N ARG A 4 11.34 -34.91 -29.38
CA ARG A 4 10.07 -35.51 -28.96
C ARG A 4 10.31 -36.82 -28.21
N GLU A 5 11.20 -37.66 -28.74
CA GLU A 5 11.61 -38.91 -28.08
C GLU A 5 12.27 -38.63 -26.72
N VAL A 6 13.11 -37.60 -26.63
CA VAL A 6 13.72 -37.18 -25.35
C VAL A 6 12.65 -36.78 -24.34
N VAL A 7 11.67 -35.95 -24.72
CA VAL A 7 10.58 -35.54 -23.81
C VAL A 7 9.77 -36.74 -23.35
N ASP A 8 9.36 -37.61 -24.28
CA ASP A 8 8.54 -38.78 -23.98
C ASP A 8 9.28 -39.75 -23.03
N ARG A 9 10.59 -39.95 -23.25
CA ARG A 9 11.41 -40.78 -22.37
C ARG A 9 11.66 -40.15 -21.01
N VAL A 10 11.97 -38.85 -20.95
CA VAL A 10 12.15 -38.13 -19.67
C VAL A 10 10.88 -38.20 -18.83
N ALA A 11 9.72 -37.95 -19.43
CA ALA A 11 8.43 -38.04 -18.75
C ALA A 11 8.12 -39.44 -18.18
N LYS A 12 8.64 -40.51 -18.81
CA LYS A 12 8.41 -41.89 -18.38
C LYS A 12 9.49 -42.40 -17.41
N GLU A 13 10.75 -42.10 -17.68
CA GLU A 13 11.90 -42.67 -16.99
C GLU A 13 12.32 -41.82 -15.78
N VAL A 14 12.14 -40.50 -15.83
CA VAL A 14 12.51 -39.54 -14.79
C VAL A 14 11.49 -38.39 -14.70
N PRO A 15 10.23 -38.68 -14.30
CA PRO A 15 9.09 -37.76 -14.39
C PRO A 15 9.24 -36.43 -13.63
N ASP A 16 10.11 -36.39 -12.62
CA ASP A 16 10.38 -35.18 -11.83
C ASP A 16 11.40 -34.22 -12.51
N THR A 17 11.84 -34.53 -13.73
CA THR A 17 12.81 -33.72 -14.47
C THR A 17 12.12 -32.65 -15.31
N LEU A 18 12.42 -31.38 -15.02
CA LEU A 18 11.96 -30.25 -15.82
C LEU A 18 12.86 -30.04 -17.04
N LEU A 19 12.23 -29.92 -18.21
CA LEU A 19 12.90 -29.60 -19.48
C LEU A 19 12.59 -28.16 -19.89
N LEU A 20 13.64 -27.40 -20.10
CA LEU A 20 13.57 -26.02 -20.54
C LEU A 20 14.19 -25.91 -21.94
N ALA A 21 13.47 -25.29 -22.87
CA ALA A 21 13.96 -25.00 -24.20
C ALA A 21 14.42 -23.54 -24.29
N GLU A 22 15.72 -23.35 -24.52
CA GLU A 22 16.26 -22.10 -25.04
C GLU A 22 16.03 -22.08 -26.55
N ALA A 23 14.84 -21.66 -26.95
CA ALA A 23 14.46 -21.53 -28.36
C ALA A 23 14.30 -20.06 -28.73
N PHE A 24 14.78 -19.71 -29.91
CA PHE A 24 14.75 -18.33 -30.39
C PHE A 24 13.47 -18.03 -31.20
N TRP A 25 12.85 -16.89 -30.88
CA TRP A 25 11.84 -16.11 -31.59
C TRP A 25 10.71 -16.86 -32.31
N MET A 26 9.48 -16.68 -31.83
CA MET A 26 8.20 -17.06 -32.47
C MET A 26 7.98 -18.57 -32.66
N MET A 27 8.86 -19.41 -32.11
CA MET A 27 8.71 -20.87 -32.11
C MET A 27 8.22 -21.43 -30.77
N GLU A 28 7.94 -20.58 -29.78
CA GLU A 28 7.62 -20.99 -28.41
C GLU A 28 6.39 -21.90 -28.39
N GLY A 29 5.36 -21.54 -29.17
CA GLY A 29 4.16 -22.37 -29.36
C GLY A 29 4.43 -23.70 -30.05
N TYR A 30 5.48 -23.82 -30.86
CA TYR A 30 5.90 -25.09 -31.47
C TYR A 30 6.62 -25.99 -30.44
N PHE A 31 7.55 -25.45 -29.66
CA PHE A 31 8.28 -26.22 -28.64
C PHE A 31 7.35 -26.75 -27.53
N VAL A 32 6.41 -25.92 -27.10
CA VAL A 32 5.44 -26.31 -26.08
C VAL A 32 4.47 -27.38 -26.60
N ARG A 33 3.82 -27.13 -27.74
CA ARG A 33 2.71 -27.97 -28.21
C ARG A 33 3.18 -29.20 -28.98
N SER A 34 4.15 -29.03 -29.86
CA SER A 34 4.59 -30.10 -30.76
C SER A 34 5.62 -31.02 -30.10
N LEU A 35 6.50 -30.45 -29.25
CA LEU A 35 7.58 -31.20 -28.60
C LEU A 35 7.29 -31.53 -27.14
N GLY A 36 6.31 -30.88 -26.49
CA GLY A 36 5.94 -31.18 -25.11
C GLY A 36 6.87 -30.59 -24.06
N MET A 37 7.70 -29.59 -24.42
CA MET A 37 8.62 -28.96 -23.46
C MET A 37 7.87 -28.32 -22.29
N HIS A 38 8.43 -28.47 -21.09
CA HIS A 38 7.82 -27.95 -19.86
C HIS A 38 7.91 -26.43 -19.79
N ARG A 39 9.04 -25.86 -20.20
CA ARG A 39 9.31 -24.42 -20.22
C ARG A 39 10.03 -24.01 -21.50
N VAL A 40 9.84 -22.76 -21.92
CA VAL A 40 10.51 -22.16 -23.08
C VAL A 40 10.88 -20.71 -22.80
N TYR A 41 12.07 -20.30 -23.24
CA TYR A 41 12.51 -18.91 -23.15
C TYR A 41 11.59 -17.97 -23.92
N ASN A 42 11.32 -16.81 -23.33
CA ASN A 42 10.54 -15.74 -23.95
C ASN A 42 11.45 -14.55 -24.27
N SER A 43 12.25 -14.67 -25.33
CA SER A 43 13.15 -13.58 -25.75
C SER A 43 12.38 -12.33 -26.22
N ALA A 44 11.10 -12.49 -26.62
CA ALA A 44 10.22 -11.38 -26.96
C ALA A 44 9.93 -10.48 -25.75
N PHE A 45 9.84 -11.04 -24.53
CA PHE A 45 9.70 -10.25 -23.29
C PHE A 45 10.83 -9.23 -23.18
N MET A 46 12.07 -9.70 -23.20
CA MET A 46 13.25 -8.86 -23.05
C MET A 46 13.37 -7.84 -24.19
N ASN A 47 13.36 -8.32 -25.43
CA ASN A 47 13.65 -7.47 -26.59
C ASN A 47 12.57 -6.42 -26.85
N MET A 48 11.29 -6.79 -26.78
CA MET A 48 10.20 -5.86 -27.06
C MET A 48 10.02 -4.84 -25.94
N LEU A 49 10.16 -5.23 -24.66
CA LEU A 49 10.05 -4.28 -23.55
C LEU A 49 11.24 -3.32 -23.48
N LYS A 50 12.46 -3.81 -23.79
CA LYS A 50 13.67 -2.96 -23.92
C LYS A 50 13.45 -1.86 -24.96
N ASN A 51 13.00 -2.26 -26.16
CA ASN A 51 12.84 -1.39 -27.31
C ASN A 51 11.49 -0.64 -27.34
N GLU A 52 10.67 -0.76 -26.28
CA GLU A 52 9.31 -0.17 -26.20
C GLU A 52 8.40 -0.56 -27.38
N GLU A 53 8.60 -1.75 -27.93
CA GLU A 53 7.73 -2.36 -28.93
C GLU A 53 6.45 -2.93 -28.27
N ASN A 54 5.83 -2.13 -27.38
CA ASN A 54 4.78 -2.54 -26.46
C ASN A 54 3.58 -3.15 -27.19
N LYS A 55 3.17 -2.52 -28.29
CA LYS A 55 2.10 -3.04 -29.17
C LYS A 55 2.38 -4.46 -29.65
N LYS A 56 3.62 -4.77 -30.05
CA LYS A 56 3.99 -6.11 -30.52
C LYS A 56 3.94 -7.11 -29.37
N TYR A 57 4.46 -6.75 -28.20
CA TYR A 57 4.46 -7.64 -27.05
C TYR A 57 3.04 -7.92 -26.53
N ARG A 58 2.19 -6.89 -26.44
CA ARG A 58 0.76 -7.03 -26.12
C ARG A 58 0.05 -7.94 -27.11
N TYR A 59 0.31 -7.77 -28.40
CA TYR A 59 -0.24 -8.62 -29.45
C TYR A 59 0.17 -10.09 -29.26
N THR A 60 1.44 -10.36 -28.93
CA THR A 60 1.91 -11.72 -28.61
C THR A 60 1.15 -12.33 -27.44
N ILE A 61 0.92 -11.58 -26.35
CA ILE A 61 0.15 -12.07 -25.20
C ILE A 61 -1.30 -12.35 -25.61
N LYS A 62 -1.97 -11.40 -26.28
CA LYS A 62 -3.36 -11.54 -26.75
C LYS A 62 -3.54 -12.78 -27.63
N ASN A 63 -2.69 -12.94 -28.64
CA ASN A 63 -2.71 -14.13 -29.50
C ASN A 63 -2.51 -15.43 -28.71
N THR A 64 -1.62 -15.41 -27.71
CA THR A 64 -1.35 -16.59 -26.89
C THR A 64 -2.60 -16.98 -26.09
N ILE A 65 -3.26 -16.03 -25.43
CA ILE A 65 -4.45 -16.30 -24.60
C ILE A 65 -5.73 -16.55 -25.41
N GLU A 66 -5.84 -16.02 -26.63
CA GLU A 66 -6.94 -16.34 -27.55
C GLU A 66 -6.79 -17.74 -28.16
N PHE A 67 -5.57 -18.20 -28.37
CA PHE A 67 -5.32 -19.49 -29.00
C PHE A 67 -5.21 -20.64 -27.99
N GLU A 68 -4.36 -20.49 -26.97
CA GLU A 68 -4.09 -21.48 -25.92
C GLU A 68 -3.42 -20.84 -24.68
N PRO A 69 -4.21 -20.39 -23.68
CA PRO A 69 -3.70 -19.71 -22.48
C PRO A 69 -2.60 -20.46 -21.73
N GLU A 70 -2.61 -21.80 -21.73
CA GLU A 70 -1.62 -22.64 -21.03
C GLU A 70 -0.19 -22.46 -21.52
N VAL A 71 0.00 -21.95 -22.75
CA VAL A 71 1.33 -21.65 -23.26
C VAL A 71 1.96 -20.51 -22.46
N LEU A 72 1.16 -19.54 -22.01
CA LEU A 72 1.66 -18.36 -21.29
C LEU A 72 2.38 -18.74 -19.98
N LYS A 73 1.86 -19.73 -19.22
CA LYS A 73 2.53 -20.21 -17.99
C LYS A 73 3.76 -21.08 -18.23
N ARG A 74 4.09 -21.38 -19.49
CA ARG A 74 5.31 -22.12 -19.84
C ARG A 74 6.45 -21.19 -20.25
N TYR A 75 6.18 -19.90 -20.40
CA TYR A 75 7.23 -18.92 -20.68
C TYR A 75 8.17 -18.74 -19.50
N VAL A 76 9.45 -18.61 -19.84
CA VAL A 76 10.48 -18.13 -18.92
C VAL A 76 10.79 -16.70 -19.33
N ASN A 77 10.36 -15.76 -18.51
CA ASN A 77 10.58 -14.33 -18.73
C ASN A 77 11.88 -13.92 -18.03
N PHE A 78 12.73 -13.20 -18.73
CA PHE A 78 14.03 -12.73 -18.23
C PHE A 78 14.33 -11.33 -18.78
N MET A 79 15.15 -10.58 -18.04
CA MET A 79 15.65 -9.27 -18.48
C MET A 79 17.05 -9.34 -19.08
N ASN A 80 17.77 -10.43 -18.86
CA ASN A 80 19.00 -10.80 -19.53
C ASN A 80 19.25 -12.30 -19.39
N ASN A 81 20.18 -12.82 -20.18
CA ASN A 81 20.77 -14.14 -20.04
C ASN A 81 22.30 -14.00 -20.30
N PRO A 82 23.10 -15.08 -20.17
CA PRO A 82 24.54 -15.03 -20.41
C PRO A 82 24.97 -14.54 -21.81
N ASP A 83 24.12 -14.73 -22.83
CA ASP A 83 24.42 -14.35 -24.21
C ASP A 83 24.02 -12.89 -24.55
N GLU A 84 23.23 -12.24 -23.70
CA GLU A 84 22.70 -10.88 -23.87
C GLU A 84 23.42 -9.88 -22.95
N GLU A 85 23.27 -8.58 -23.24
CA GLU A 85 23.76 -7.53 -22.33
C GLU A 85 23.07 -7.60 -20.96
N THR A 86 23.77 -7.14 -19.92
CA THR A 86 23.23 -7.15 -18.55
C THR A 86 21.95 -6.32 -18.44
N ALA A 87 21.09 -6.69 -17.49
CA ALA A 87 19.81 -6.00 -17.32
C ALA A 87 19.98 -4.49 -17.06
N ILE A 88 21.04 -4.09 -16.35
CA ILE A 88 21.37 -2.69 -16.09
C ILE A 88 21.75 -1.93 -17.37
N HIS A 89 22.50 -2.55 -18.28
CA HIS A 89 22.84 -1.95 -19.58
C HIS A 89 21.62 -1.86 -20.51
N GLN A 90 20.70 -2.81 -20.42
CA GLN A 90 19.52 -2.85 -21.28
C GLN A 90 18.38 -1.94 -20.82
N PHE A 91 18.16 -1.81 -19.51
CA PHE A 91 16.98 -1.12 -18.95
C PHE A 91 17.31 0.05 -18.01
N GLY A 92 18.60 0.28 -17.70
CA GLY A 92 19.04 1.23 -16.68
C GLY A 92 18.80 0.72 -15.25
N ASP A 93 18.92 1.61 -14.27
CA ASP A 93 18.74 1.37 -12.83
C ASP A 93 17.46 2.03 -12.27
N GLY A 94 16.69 2.67 -13.14
CA GLY A 94 15.52 3.48 -12.79
C GLY A 94 14.18 2.75 -12.91
N ASP A 95 13.12 3.54 -13.09
CA ASP A 95 11.74 3.03 -13.08
C ASP A 95 11.42 2.07 -14.23
N LYS A 96 12.07 2.20 -15.39
CA LYS A 96 11.89 1.26 -16.51
C LYS A 96 12.34 -0.14 -16.12
N TYR A 97 13.53 -0.25 -15.53
CA TYR A 97 14.06 -1.52 -15.01
C TYR A 97 13.07 -2.16 -14.03
N PHE A 98 12.61 -1.42 -13.02
CA PHE A 98 11.72 -1.98 -12.00
C PHE A 98 10.32 -2.29 -12.54
N GLY A 99 9.79 -1.49 -13.46
CA GLY A 99 8.52 -1.80 -14.10
C GLY A 99 8.55 -3.09 -14.93
N VAL A 100 9.63 -3.32 -15.69
CA VAL A 100 9.85 -4.58 -16.42
C VAL A 100 10.11 -5.73 -15.46
N CYS A 101 10.86 -5.52 -14.38
CA CYS A 101 11.10 -6.53 -13.35
C CYS A 101 9.81 -6.93 -12.61
N VAL A 102 8.91 -5.97 -12.34
CA VAL A 102 7.55 -6.23 -11.84
C VAL A 102 6.81 -7.11 -12.83
N MET A 103 6.76 -6.75 -14.12
CA MET A 103 6.13 -7.61 -15.13
C MET A 103 6.72 -9.03 -15.15
N MET A 104 8.05 -9.15 -15.05
CA MET A 104 8.72 -10.45 -15.02
C MET A 104 8.25 -11.28 -13.81
N ALA A 105 8.16 -10.64 -12.63
CA ALA A 105 7.73 -11.26 -11.38
C ALA A 105 6.23 -11.55 -11.31
N THR A 106 5.37 -10.83 -12.04
CA THR A 106 3.91 -10.91 -11.93
C THR A 106 3.19 -11.45 -13.16
N MET A 107 3.88 -11.71 -14.26
CA MET A 107 3.31 -12.45 -15.39
C MET A 107 3.23 -13.96 -15.08
N PRO A 108 2.30 -14.70 -15.73
CA PRO A 108 2.32 -16.15 -15.70
C PRO A 108 3.62 -16.73 -16.25
N GLY A 109 4.01 -17.90 -15.72
CA GLY A 109 5.25 -18.56 -16.07
C GLY A 109 6.36 -18.40 -15.03
N LEU A 110 7.60 -18.53 -15.47
CA LEU A 110 8.77 -18.53 -14.60
C LEU A 110 9.58 -17.24 -14.80
N PRO A 111 9.77 -16.41 -13.76
CA PRO A 111 10.79 -15.37 -13.80
C PRO A 111 12.18 -15.98 -13.67
N MET A 112 13.13 -15.50 -14.47
CA MET A 112 14.54 -15.86 -14.38
C MET A 112 15.37 -14.60 -14.25
N PHE A 113 16.14 -14.51 -13.15
CA PHE A 113 17.07 -13.41 -12.89
C PHE A 113 18.47 -13.81 -13.36
N GLY A 114 19.12 -12.91 -14.10
CA GLY A 114 20.51 -13.08 -14.49
C GLY A 114 21.45 -12.91 -13.30
N HIS A 115 22.65 -13.47 -13.40
CA HIS A 115 23.71 -13.20 -12.42
C HIS A 115 23.99 -11.70 -12.33
N GLY A 116 24.18 -11.17 -11.12
CA GLY A 116 24.46 -9.77 -10.88
C GLY A 116 23.28 -8.81 -11.12
N GLN A 117 22.10 -9.31 -11.50
CA GLN A 117 20.95 -8.47 -11.81
C GLN A 117 20.42 -7.72 -10.57
N VAL A 118 20.41 -8.36 -9.40
CA VAL A 118 19.95 -7.73 -8.14
C VAL A 118 20.96 -6.70 -7.65
N GLU A 119 22.24 -7.04 -7.76
CA GLU A 119 23.38 -6.23 -7.34
C GLU A 119 23.67 -5.05 -8.30
N GLY A 120 23.19 -5.13 -9.54
CA GLY A 120 23.39 -4.12 -10.57
C GLY A 120 24.74 -4.22 -11.29
N PHE A 121 25.33 -5.41 -11.36
CA PHE A 121 26.60 -5.62 -12.05
C PHE A 121 26.47 -5.38 -13.55
N SER A 122 27.49 -4.71 -14.08
CA SER A 122 27.60 -4.32 -15.47
C SER A 122 28.36 -5.34 -16.31
N GLU A 123 29.25 -6.14 -15.71
CA GLU A 123 30.01 -7.15 -16.43
C GLU A 123 29.07 -8.22 -17.02
N LYS A 124 29.20 -8.45 -18.34
CA LYS A 124 28.53 -9.56 -19.02
C LYS A 124 29.35 -10.83 -18.84
N TYR A 125 28.70 -11.90 -18.39
CA TYR A 125 29.31 -13.20 -18.15
C TYR A 125 28.83 -14.22 -19.19
N GLY A 126 29.52 -14.27 -20.34
CA GLY A 126 29.31 -15.30 -21.36
C GLY A 126 29.94 -16.64 -20.99
N MET A 127 29.66 -17.68 -21.80
CA MET A 127 30.20 -19.04 -21.59
C MET A 127 31.74 -19.13 -21.74
N GLU A 128 32.37 -18.10 -22.30
CA GLU A 128 33.80 -17.96 -22.51
C GLU A 128 34.57 -17.48 -21.27
N TYR A 129 33.87 -17.07 -20.21
CA TYR A 129 34.47 -16.48 -19.01
C TYR A 129 34.86 -17.56 -17.99
N ARG A 130 36.07 -17.43 -17.40
CA ARG A 130 36.56 -18.33 -16.33
C ARG A 130 36.51 -17.70 -14.93
N LYS A 131 36.39 -16.38 -14.87
CA LYS A 131 36.29 -15.55 -13.65
C LYS A 131 35.78 -14.16 -14.03
N ALA A 132 35.34 -13.39 -13.05
CA ALA A 132 35.08 -11.95 -13.21
C ALA A 132 36.38 -11.20 -13.53
N TYR A 133 36.29 -10.20 -14.40
CA TYR A 133 37.38 -9.28 -14.71
C TYR A 133 37.21 -7.93 -14.01
N TYR A 134 35.98 -7.56 -13.66
CA TYR A 134 35.69 -6.35 -12.91
C TYR A 134 35.53 -6.65 -11.42
N ASP A 135 36.04 -5.74 -10.60
CA ASP A 135 35.84 -5.74 -9.15
C ASP A 135 34.65 -4.82 -8.85
N GLU A 136 33.44 -5.35 -9.08
CA GLU A 136 32.18 -4.62 -8.88
C GLU A 136 31.67 -4.81 -7.45
N SER A 137 31.22 -3.72 -6.83
CA SER A 137 30.51 -3.75 -5.55
C SER A 137 29.01 -3.61 -5.79
N PRO A 138 28.15 -4.30 -5.02
CA PRO A 138 26.70 -4.18 -5.17
C PRO A 138 26.22 -2.73 -5.04
N ASN A 139 25.27 -2.34 -5.88
CA ASN A 139 24.55 -1.10 -5.73
C ASN A 139 23.47 -1.27 -4.64
N GLU A 140 23.79 -0.85 -3.41
CA GLU A 140 22.91 -0.98 -2.25
C GLU A 140 21.51 -0.36 -2.44
N TYR A 141 21.40 0.73 -3.22
CA TYR A 141 20.10 1.32 -3.53
C TYR A 141 19.26 0.38 -4.41
N LEU A 142 19.88 -0.25 -5.41
CA LEU A 142 19.21 -1.20 -6.29
C LEU A 142 18.78 -2.45 -5.54
N VAL A 143 19.65 -2.98 -4.66
CA VAL A 143 19.34 -4.13 -3.79
C VAL A 143 18.17 -3.80 -2.87
N ALA A 144 18.23 -2.69 -2.13
CA ALA A 144 17.15 -2.26 -1.23
C ALA A 144 15.81 -2.03 -1.98
N ARG A 145 15.87 -1.58 -3.24
CA ARG A 145 14.67 -1.43 -4.06
C ARG A 145 14.10 -2.77 -4.53
N HIS A 146 14.93 -3.77 -4.87
CA HIS A 146 14.46 -5.14 -5.11
C HIS A 146 13.81 -5.75 -3.88
N GLU A 147 14.41 -5.56 -2.70
CA GLU A 147 13.85 -6.04 -1.42
C GLU A 147 12.47 -5.45 -1.13
N ARG A 148 12.29 -4.15 -1.44
CA ARG A 148 11.02 -3.45 -1.22
C ARG A 148 9.96 -3.76 -2.28
N GLU A 149 10.32 -3.78 -3.56
CA GLU A 149 9.35 -3.77 -4.67
C GLU A 149 9.18 -5.14 -5.34
N ILE A 150 10.23 -5.98 -5.40
CA ILE A 150 10.22 -7.21 -6.20
C ILE A 150 10.11 -8.46 -5.33
N PHE A 151 10.90 -8.58 -4.25
CA PHE A 151 10.93 -9.78 -3.41
C PHE A 151 9.58 -10.11 -2.76
N PRO A 152 8.75 -9.14 -2.31
CA PRO A 152 7.41 -9.44 -1.83
C PRO A 152 6.52 -10.09 -2.90
N LEU A 153 6.66 -9.68 -4.17
CA LEU A 153 5.94 -10.26 -5.30
C LEU A 153 6.43 -11.69 -5.59
N LEU A 154 7.74 -11.93 -5.49
CA LEU A 154 8.31 -13.28 -5.64
C LEU A 154 7.84 -14.24 -4.52
N LYS A 155 7.70 -13.76 -3.28
CA LYS A 155 7.10 -14.57 -2.19
C LYS A 155 5.64 -14.94 -2.47
N LYS A 156 4.95 -14.18 -3.32
CA LYS A 156 3.58 -14.42 -3.77
C LYS A 156 3.50 -15.03 -5.18
N ARG A 157 4.54 -15.70 -5.70
CA ARG A 157 4.52 -16.32 -7.06
C ARG A 157 3.28 -17.19 -7.33
N TYR A 158 2.76 -17.89 -6.32
CA TYR A 158 1.53 -18.70 -6.43
C TYR A 158 0.31 -17.91 -6.94
N LEU A 159 0.27 -16.59 -6.70
CA LEU A 159 -0.81 -15.70 -7.13
C LEU A 159 -0.73 -15.34 -8.61
N PHE A 160 0.45 -15.45 -9.24
CA PHE A 160 0.61 -15.03 -10.63
C PHE A 160 1.11 -16.11 -11.60
N ALA A 161 1.67 -17.22 -11.12
CA ALA A 161 2.29 -18.22 -11.98
C ALA A 161 1.33 -18.93 -12.95
N GLU A 162 0.06 -19.06 -12.56
CA GLU A 162 -0.98 -19.76 -13.32
C GLU A 162 -1.81 -18.82 -14.21
N VAL A 163 -2.53 -19.41 -15.17
CA VAL A 163 -3.33 -18.69 -16.18
C VAL A 163 -4.83 -18.83 -16.01
N GLU A 164 -5.29 -19.63 -15.04
CA GLU A 164 -6.71 -19.97 -14.85
C GLU A 164 -7.60 -18.74 -14.69
N HIS A 165 -7.10 -17.72 -13.99
CA HIS A 165 -7.81 -16.46 -13.76
C HIS A 165 -7.08 -15.24 -14.35
N PHE A 166 -6.09 -15.48 -15.22
CA PHE A 166 -5.34 -14.40 -15.84
C PHE A 166 -6.20 -13.67 -16.87
N LEU A 167 -6.28 -12.34 -16.75
CA LEU A 167 -6.98 -11.48 -17.70
C LEU A 167 -6.11 -10.28 -18.04
N LEU A 168 -5.87 -10.06 -19.33
CA LEU A 168 -5.23 -8.86 -19.85
C LEU A 168 -6.31 -7.82 -20.18
N TYR A 169 -6.08 -6.55 -19.87
CA TYR A 169 -6.99 -5.43 -20.15
C TYR A 169 -6.36 -4.43 -21.13
N ASP A 170 -7.21 -3.78 -21.90
CA ASP A 170 -6.87 -2.58 -22.66
C ASP A 170 -7.11 -1.35 -21.78
N LEU A 171 -6.15 -0.40 -21.79
CA LEU A 171 -6.37 0.95 -21.27
C LEU A 171 -6.92 1.80 -22.40
N TYR A 172 -8.15 2.31 -22.24
CA TYR A 172 -8.77 3.21 -23.20
C TYR A 172 -8.58 4.67 -22.77
N ASP A 173 -8.07 5.50 -23.67
CA ASP A 173 -7.98 6.93 -23.46
C ASP A 173 -9.36 7.63 -23.58
N GLU A 174 -9.39 8.95 -23.38
CA GLU A 174 -10.60 9.78 -23.48
C GLU A 174 -11.23 9.76 -24.89
N ASN A 175 -10.46 9.40 -25.92
CA ASN A 175 -10.93 9.29 -27.30
C ASN A 175 -11.40 7.88 -27.65
N GLY A 176 -11.37 6.94 -26.70
CA GLY A 176 -11.71 5.53 -26.91
C GLY A 176 -10.63 4.73 -27.66
N SER A 177 -9.42 5.27 -27.80
CA SER A 177 -8.29 4.56 -28.39
C SER A 177 -7.55 3.74 -27.34
N VAL A 178 -7.05 2.57 -27.73
CA VAL A 178 -6.24 1.73 -26.86
C VAL A 178 -4.85 2.31 -26.73
N ASN A 179 -4.41 2.58 -25.50
CA ASN A 179 -3.01 2.89 -25.23
C ASN A 179 -2.17 1.60 -25.16
N GLU A 180 -1.41 1.36 -26.23
CA GLU A 180 -0.53 0.20 -26.36
C GLU A 180 0.69 0.21 -25.44
N ASN A 181 1.02 1.34 -24.81
CA ASN A 181 2.16 1.44 -23.88
C ASN A 181 1.84 0.90 -22.48
N VAL A 182 0.56 0.63 -22.19
CA VAL A 182 0.12 0.19 -20.87
C VAL A 182 -0.19 -1.30 -20.87
N PHE A 183 0.45 -1.99 -19.94
CA PHE A 183 0.15 -3.36 -19.57
C PHE A 183 -0.71 -3.34 -18.32
N ALA A 184 -1.95 -3.81 -18.42
CA ALA A 184 -2.86 -3.96 -17.30
C ALA A 184 -3.39 -5.39 -17.26
N TYR A 185 -3.22 -6.11 -16.16
CA TYR A 185 -3.72 -7.48 -16.04
C TYR A 185 -4.05 -7.85 -14.61
N SER A 186 -5.02 -8.74 -14.45
CA SER A 186 -5.42 -9.30 -13.17
C SER A 186 -5.14 -10.80 -13.11
N ASN A 187 -4.97 -11.30 -11.89
CA ASN A 187 -4.92 -12.73 -11.62
C ASN A 187 -5.46 -13.02 -10.23
N ARG A 188 -5.73 -14.29 -9.94
CA ARG A 188 -6.31 -14.75 -8.68
C ARG A 188 -5.82 -16.13 -8.29
N SER A 189 -5.76 -16.37 -6.99
CA SER A 189 -5.49 -17.68 -6.41
C SER A 189 -6.25 -17.81 -5.10
N GLY A 190 -7.23 -18.72 -5.04
CA GLY A 190 -8.20 -18.77 -3.95
C GLY A 190 -8.95 -17.44 -3.80
N GLU A 191 -8.92 -16.86 -2.61
CA GLU A 191 -9.54 -15.57 -2.29
C GLU A 191 -8.64 -14.36 -2.60
N GLU A 192 -7.35 -14.60 -2.85
CA GLU A 192 -6.41 -13.53 -3.20
C GLU A 192 -6.56 -13.11 -4.65
N ARG A 193 -6.45 -11.80 -4.87
CA ARG A 193 -6.66 -11.13 -6.14
C ARG A 193 -5.55 -10.10 -6.34
N VAL A 194 -5.18 -9.87 -7.59
CA VAL A 194 -4.20 -8.86 -7.94
C VAL A 194 -4.59 -8.13 -9.20
N LEU A 195 -4.24 -6.85 -9.28
CA LEU A 195 -4.28 -6.05 -10.50
C LEU A 195 -2.93 -5.34 -10.66
N VAL A 196 -2.22 -5.64 -11.73
CA VAL A 196 -0.93 -5.02 -12.08
C VAL A 196 -1.16 -4.06 -13.23
N ILE A 197 -0.63 -2.85 -13.11
CA ILE A 197 -0.60 -1.88 -14.20
C ILE A 197 0.81 -1.34 -14.35
N PHE A 198 1.33 -1.27 -15.58
CA PHE A 198 2.62 -0.68 -15.88
C PHE A 198 2.57 0.09 -17.20
N ASN A 199 3.12 1.30 -17.18
CA ASN A 199 3.30 2.14 -18.36
C ASN A 199 4.75 2.01 -18.87
N ASN A 200 4.99 1.20 -19.91
CA ASN A 200 6.34 1.02 -20.47
C ASN A 200 6.68 2.09 -21.52
N SER A 201 6.59 3.37 -21.16
CA SER A 201 6.90 4.50 -22.03
C SER A 201 7.39 5.69 -21.21
N PHE A 202 8.25 6.52 -21.81
CA PHE A 202 8.65 7.81 -21.25
C PHE A 202 7.61 8.91 -21.49
N SER A 203 6.35 8.65 -21.13
CA SER A 203 5.24 9.57 -21.29
C SER A 203 4.21 9.36 -20.18
N GLU A 204 3.52 10.41 -19.74
CA GLU A 204 2.36 10.25 -18.87
C GLU A 204 1.19 9.62 -19.62
N THR A 205 0.34 8.89 -18.91
CA THR A 205 -0.86 8.29 -19.47
C THR A 205 -2.01 8.29 -18.48
N ARG A 206 -3.21 8.44 -19.02
CA ARG A 206 -4.47 8.31 -18.30
C ARG A 206 -5.52 7.59 -19.15
N GLY A 207 -6.45 6.92 -18.48
CA GLY A 207 -7.54 6.22 -19.16
C GLY A 207 -8.28 5.26 -18.25
N TRP A 208 -9.14 4.42 -18.83
CA TRP A 208 -9.94 3.45 -18.12
C TRP A 208 -9.59 2.02 -18.52
N ILE A 209 -9.49 1.15 -17.51
CA ILE A 209 -9.50 -0.30 -17.68
C ILE A 209 -10.87 -0.83 -17.26
N HIS A 210 -11.52 -1.61 -18.12
CA HIS A 210 -12.84 -2.16 -17.83
C HIS A 210 -13.00 -3.58 -18.36
N THR A 211 -12.94 -3.77 -19.69
CA THR A 211 -13.16 -5.08 -20.32
C THR A 211 -11.83 -5.73 -20.66
N SER A 212 -11.71 -7.03 -20.38
CA SER A 212 -10.52 -7.80 -20.76
C SER A 212 -10.42 -7.97 -22.27
N ALA A 213 -9.21 -8.22 -22.77
CA ALA A 213 -9.00 -8.87 -24.05
C ALA A 213 -9.71 -10.23 -24.09
N ALA A 214 -9.96 -10.74 -25.29
CA ALA A 214 -10.54 -12.06 -25.47
C ALA A 214 -9.59 -13.14 -24.94
N ILE A 215 -10.14 -14.12 -24.24
CA ILE A 215 -9.41 -15.29 -23.75
C ILE A 215 -10.20 -16.56 -24.08
N LEU A 216 -9.50 -17.61 -24.46
CA LEU A 216 -10.11 -18.91 -24.71
C LEU A 216 -10.61 -19.53 -23.41
N GLU A 217 -11.91 -19.78 -23.33
CA GLU A 217 -12.51 -20.51 -22.22
C GLU A 217 -12.32 -22.02 -22.39
N LYS A 218 -11.70 -22.67 -21.42
CA LYS A 218 -11.68 -24.13 -21.34
C LYS A 218 -12.98 -24.62 -20.72
N SER A 219 -13.83 -25.27 -21.52
CA SER A 219 -14.97 -26.00 -20.97
C SER A 219 -14.48 -27.30 -20.32
N PRO A 220 -14.79 -27.56 -19.03
CA PRO A 220 -14.47 -28.81 -18.37
C PRO A 220 -15.24 -30.03 -18.95
N GLU A 221 -16.29 -29.80 -19.75
CA GLU A 221 -17.15 -30.84 -20.33
C GLU A 221 -16.58 -31.49 -21.60
N TYR A 222 -15.58 -30.89 -22.25
CA TYR A 222 -15.00 -31.40 -23.50
C TYR A 222 -13.51 -31.65 -23.33
N LYS A 223 -13.16 -32.68 -22.56
CA LYS A 223 -11.77 -33.14 -22.40
C LYS A 223 -11.25 -33.93 -23.61
N ASP A 224 -12.14 -34.48 -24.43
CA ASP A 224 -11.83 -35.18 -25.67
C ASP A 224 -12.80 -34.74 -26.77
N ALA A 225 -12.35 -33.91 -27.70
CA ALA A 225 -12.81 -33.91 -29.09
C ALA A 225 -12.12 -32.79 -29.88
N SER A 226 -11.67 -33.14 -31.08
CA SER A 226 -11.23 -32.29 -32.18
C SER A 226 -12.27 -31.27 -32.68
N ASP A 227 -13.32 -31.01 -31.91
CA ASP A 227 -14.50 -30.21 -32.31
C ASP A 227 -15.13 -29.42 -31.13
N ALA A 228 -14.41 -29.25 -30.00
CA ALA A 228 -14.84 -28.29 -28.98
C ALA A 228 -14.86 -26.89 -29.60
N GLN A 229 -16.05 -26.30 -29.75
CA GLN A 229 -16.20 -24.91 -30.19
C GLN A 229 -15.40 -24.02 -29.24
N LYS A 230 -14.24 -23.57 -29.70
CA LYS A 230 -13.36 -22.66 -28.98
C LYS A 230 -14.12 -21.36 -28.71
N ARG A 231 -14.64 -21.19 -27.50
CA ARG A 231 -15.38 -20.00 -27.10
C ARG A 231 -14.41 -18.97 -26.54
N LEU A 232 -14.28 -17.86 -27.25
CA LEU A 232 -13.61 -16.68 -26.72
C LEU A 232 -14.57 -15.92 -25.81
N ILE A 233 -14.12 -15.56 -24.62
CA ILE A 233 -14.88 -14.75 -23.67
C ILE A 233 -14.11 -13.48 -23.32
N GLN A 234 -14.85 -12.45 -22.92
CA GLN A 234 -14.32 -11.25 -22.30
C GLN A 234 -15.02 -11.06 -20.94
N LYS A 235 -14.28 -10.55 -19.96
CA LYS A 235 -14.80 -10.27 -18.61
C LYS A 235 -14.59 -8.81 -18.28
N ASN A 236 -15.56 -8.18 -17.61
CA ASN A 236 -15.31 -6.87 -17.00
C ASN A 236 -14.36 -7.01 -15.80
N LEU A 237 -13.84 -5.89 -15.32
CA LEU A 237 -12.89 -5.83 -14.22
C LEU A 237 -13.47 -6.43 -12.93
N GLY A 238 -14.75 -6.17 -12.66
CA GLY A 238 -15.47 -6.73 -11.52
C GLY A 238 -15.54 -8.26 -11.55
N ASP A 239 -15.82 -8.86 -12.69
CA ASP A 239 -15.83 -10.32 -12.88
C ASP A 239 -14.43 -10.92 -12.80
N GLY A 240 -13.44 -10.26 -13.42
CA GLY A 240 -12.06 -10.69 -13.36
C GLY A 240 -11.51 -10.76 -11.94
N LEU A 241 -11.83 -9.75 -11.13
CA LEU A 241 -11.46 -9.68 -9.72
C LEU A 241 -12.48 -10.36 -8.80
N ALA A 242 -13.57 -10.97 -9.29
CA ALA A 242 -14.71 -11.44 -8.48
C ALA A 242 -15.11 -10.47 -7.35
N LEU A 243 -15.41 -9.23 -7.74
CA LEU A 243 -15.97 -8.23 -6.84
C LEU A 243 -17.47 -8.50 -6.62
N PRO A 244 -17.99 -8.21 -5.41
CA PRO A 244 -19.42 -8.26 -5.12
C PRO A 244 -20.26 -7.40 -6.09
N THR A 245 -21.54 -7.74 -6.18
CA THR A 245 -22.49 -7.08 -7.09
C THR A 245 -23.43 -6.11 -6.38
N GLY A 246 -23.42 -6.03 -5.05
CA GLY A 246 -24.30 -5.15 -4.30
C GLY A 246 -23.90 -3.67 -4.43
N GLY A 247 -24.90 -2.78 -4.47
CA GLY A 247 -24.67 -1.34 -4.55
C GLY A 247 -24.06 -0.74 -3.28
N ASP A 248 -24.23 -1.40 -2.14
CA ASP A 248 -23.66 -1.02 -0.84
C ASP A 248 -22.36 -1.79 -0.51
N ASP A 249 -21.84 -2.58 -1.46
CA ASP A 249 -20.57 -3.27 -1.31
C ASP A 249 -19.42 -2.38 -1.79
N PHE A 250 -18.44 -2.16 -0.91
CA PHE A 250 -17.19 -1.48 -1.23
C PHE A 250 -16.04 -2.49 -1.26
N VAL A 251 -15.03 -2.19 -2.04
CA VAL A 251 -13.77 -2.94 -2.07
C VAL A 251 -12.64 -2.04 -1.61
N ILE A 252 -11.83 -2.55 -0.70
CA ILE A 252 -10.59 -1.94 -0.25
C ILE A 252 -9.44 -2.78 -0.79
N PHE A 253 -8.41 -2.14 -1.30
CA PHE A 253 -7.18 -2.79 -1.75
C PHE A 253 -5.99 -1.87 -1.51
N ARG A 254 -4.79 -2.42 -1.59
CA ARG A 254 -3.55 -1.71 -1.32
C ARG A 254 -2.63 -1.73 -2.53
N ASP A 255 -2.04 -0.60 -2.87
CA ASP A 255 -0.91 -0.59 -3.80
C ASP A 255 0.36 -0.97 -3.04
N SER A 256 0.97 -2.11 -3.39
CA SER A 256 2.17 -2.61 -2.70
C SER A 256 3.41 -1.74 -2.87
N ILE A 257 3.43 -0.85 -3.87
CA ILE A 257 4.55 0.05 -4.11
C ILE A 257 4.46 1.31 -3.23
N SER A 258 3.32 2.01 -3.25
CA SER A 258 3.11 3.20 -2.40
C SER A 258 2.66 2.89 -0.97
N ASN A 259 2.24 1.64 -0.71
CA ASN A 259 1.63 1.17 0.54
C ASN A 259 0.33 1.91 0.93
N LEU A 260 -0.31 2.60 -0.03
CA LEU A 260 -1.58 3.26 0.18
C LEU A 260 -2.76 2.31 -0.05
N GLU A 261 -3.76 2.40 0.81
CA GLU A 261 -5.07 1.78 0.65
C GLU A 261 -6.02 2.68 -0.12
N TYR A 262 -6.86 2.06 -0.94
CA TYR A 262 -7.88 2.71 -1.74
C TYR A 262 -9.21 2.03 -1.47
N ILE A 263 -10.30 2.79 -1.55
CA ILE A 263 -11.67 2.29 -1.43
C ILE A 263 -12.47 2.70 -2.66
N TYR A 264 -13.23 1.75 -3.19
CA TYR A 264 -14.13 1.98 -4.32
C TYR A 264 -15.44 1.25 -4.12
N ASN A 265 -16.52 1.80 -4.67
CA ASN A 265 -17.77 1.07 -4.78
C ASN A 265 -17.63 -0.09 -5.79
N SER A 266 -18.02 -1.29 -5.38
CA SER A 266 -17.82 -2.51 -6.18
C SER A 266 -18.64 -2.49 -7.47
N GLN A 267 -19.88 -2.00 -7.39
CA GLN A 267 -20.77 -1.86 -8.54
C GLN A 267 -20.24 -0.81 -9.53
N GLN A 268 -19.66 0.29 -9.04
CA GLN A 268 -19.03 1.29 -9.89
C GLN A 268 -17.84 0.72 -10.67
N LEU A 269 -16.90 0.02 -10.01
CA LEU A 269 -15.78 -0.63 -10.69
C LEU A 269 -16.23 -1.65 -11.74
N ARG A 270 -17.33 -2.36 -11.46
CA ARG A 270 -17.91 -3.34 -12.38
C ARG A 270 -18.51 -2.74 -13.64
N HIS A 271 -19.14 -1.57 -13.55
CA HIS A 271 -19.83 -0.94 -14.69
C HIS A 271 -18.99 0.11 -15.42
N GLN A 272 -18.16 0.85 -14.70
CA GLN A 272 -17.36 1.96 -15.24
C GLN A 272 -15.89 1.60 -15.39
N GLY A 273 -15.43 0.53 -14.72
CA GLY A 273 -14.02 0.17 -14.68
C GLY A 273 -13.24 1.00 -13.68
N MET A 274 -11.92 0.99 -13.82
CA MET A 274 -11.00 1.76 -12.98
C MET A 274 -10.30 2.82 -13.84
N TYR A 275 -10.36 4.07 -13.39
CA TYR A 275 -9.55 5.14 -13.94
C TYR A 275 -8.11 5.01 -13.45
N ILE A 276 -7.17 5.12 -14.37
CA ILE A 276 -5.74 4.99 -14.15
C ILE A 276 -5.06 6.26 -14.61
N GLU A 277 -4.09 6.72 -13.81
CA GLU A 277 -3.16 7.78 -14.16
C GLU A 277 -1.76 7.36 -13.71
N LEU A 278 -0.82 7.32 -14.66
CA LEU A 278 0.55 6.85 -14.45
C LEU A 278 1.54 7.75 -15.16
N GLY A 279 2.61 8.10 -14.46
CA GLY A 279 3.77 8.77 -15.04
C GLY A 279 4.61 7.85 -15.93
N ALA A 280 5.66 8.41 -16.52
CA ALA A 280 6.65 7.67 -17.30
C ALA A 280 7.24 6.50 -16.50
N TYR A 281 7.22 5.30 -17.07
CA TYR A 281 7.71 4.05 -16.45
C TYR A 281 7.14 3.69 -15.08
N LYS A 282 6.04 4.34 -14.65
CA LYS A 282 5.39 4.03 -13.37
C LYS A 282 4.52 2.79 -13.49
N HIS A 283 4.43 2.07 -12.37
CA HIS A 283 3.59 0.90 -12.22
C HIS A 283 2.82 0.96 -10.89
N ARG A 284 1.75 0.17 -10.81
CA ARG A 284 0.97 -0.10 -9.60
C ARG A 284 0.75 -1.59 -9.50
N VAL A 285 0.84 -2.12 -8.29
CA VAL A 285 0.56 -3.53 -8.01
C VAL A 285 -0.43 -3.58 -6.86
N LEU A 286 -1.71 -3.65 -7.23
CA LEU A 286 -2.82 -3.61 -6.30
C LEU A 286 -3.06 -5.02 -5.75
N LEU A 287 -2.98 -5.18 -4.45
CA LEU A 287 -3.10 -6.42 -3.69
C LEU A 287 -4.11 -6.25 -2.54
N ASP A 288 -4.29 -7.31 -1.76
CA ASP A 288 -5.05 -7.30 -0.51
C ASP A 288 -6.50 -6.82 -0.66
N PHE A 289 -7.13 -7.18 -1.80
CA PHE A 289 -8.53 -6.89 -2.07
C PHE A 289 -9.42 -7.54 -1.01
N ARG A 290 -10.19 -6.72 -0.30
CA ARG A 290 -11.19 -7.13 0.68
C ARG A 290 -12.49 -6.37 0.46
N SER A 291 -13.61 -7.09 0.54
CA SER A 291 -14.94 -6.49 0.42
C SER A 291 -15.49 -6.12 1.79
N VAL A 292 -16.15 -4.97 1.86
CA VAL A 292 -16.83 -4.46 3.06
C VAL A 292 -18.24 -4.00 2.67
N TYR A 293 -19.20 -4.25 3.55
CA TYR A 293 -20.59 -3.87 3.34
C TYR A 293 -20.93 -2.62 4.14
N ASP A 294 -21.48 -1.61 3.48
CA ASP A 294 -21.78 -0.31 4.09
C ASP A 294 -23.17 -0.31 4.73
N ARG A 295 -23.23 -0.48 6.05
CA ARG A 295 -24.50 -0.54 6.80
C ARG A 295 -25.04 0.84 7.16
N ASP A 296 -24.15 1.79 7.43
CA ASP A 296 -24.46 3.08 8.03
C ASP A 296 -24.04 4.27 7.15
N GLY A 297 -23.52 4.02 5.94
CA GLY A 297 -23.16 5.04 4.96
C GLY A 297 -21.73 5.56 5.10
N LYS A 298 -20.95 5.08 6.08
CA LYS A 298 -19.61 5.59 6.39
C LYS A 298 -18.62 5.29 5.27
N TYR A 299 -18.69 4.10 4.67
CA TYR A 299 -17.78 3.74 3.57
C TYR A 299 -18.10 4.56 2.31
N ARG A 300 -19.37 4.82 2.04
CA ARG A 300 -19.80 5.71 0.95
C ARG A 300 -19.32 7.14 1.16
N GLU A 301 -19.51 7.70 2.36
CA GLU A 301 -19.04 9.05 2.68
C GLU A 301 -17.52 9.15 2.52
N LEU A 302 -16.77 8.19 3.05
CA LEU A 302 -15.32 8.13 2.88
C LEU A 302 -14.94 8.04 1.40
N CYS A 303 -15.50 7.09 0.66
CA CYS A 303 -15.21 6.88 -0.76
C CYS A 303 -15.42 8.16 -1.58
N ASN A 304 -16.52 8.88 -1.31
CA ASN A 304 -16.82 10.16 -1.95
C ASN A 304 -15.82 11.26 -1.53
N SER A 305 -15.46 11.32 -0.25
CA SER A 305 -14.50 12.32 0.26
C SER A 305 -13.09 12.13 -0.31
N LEU A 306 -12.64 10.88 -0.48
CA LEU A 306 -11.34 10.56 -1.04
C LEU A 306 -11.29 10.78 -2.56
N ASN A 307 -12.40 10.61 -3.27
CA ASN A 307 -12.51 10.82 -4.72
C ASN A 307 -11.36 10.11 -5.50
N GLY A 308 -11.10 8.84 -5.16
CA GLY A 308 -10.04 8.03 -5.76
C GLY A 308 -8.62 8.25 -5.21
N LYS A 309 -8.42 9.16 -4.24
CA LYS A 309 -7.13 9.31 -3.54
C LYS A 309 -6.90 8.15 -2.57
N GLY A 310 -5.66 7.68 -2.51
CA GLY A 310 -5.23 6.66 -1.55
C GLY A 310 -4.89 7.27 -0.19
N VAL A 311 -5.03 6.49 0.87
CA VAL A 311 -4.69 6.83 2.27
C VAL A 311 -3.83 5.75 2.90
N ALA A 312 -3.12 6.04 3.97
CA ALA A 312 -2.28 5.03 4.64
C ALA A 312 -3.10 3.85 5.21
N SER A 313 -4.31 4.13 5.73
CA SER A 313 -5.22 3.11 6.25
C SER A 313 -6.66 3.60 6.15
N ILE A 314 -7.51 2.82 5.48
CA ILE A 314 -8.94 3.13 5.37
C ILE A 314 -9.62 3.09 6.75
N GLU A 315 -9.26 2.11 7.58
CA GLU A 315 -9.82 1.94 8.93
C GLU A 315 -9.50 3.14 9.82
N GLU A 316 -8.27 3.63 9.78
CA GLU A 316 -7.86 4.80 10.55
C GLU A 316 -8.56 6.08 10.06
N THR A 317 -8.63 6.29 8.74
CA THR A 317 -9.34 7.45 8.19
C THR A 317 -10.84 7.44 8.52
N LEU A 318 -11.50 6.27 8.55
CA LEU A 318 -12.89 6.17 9.00
C LEU A 318 -13.06 6.59 10.46
N ARG A 319 -12.14 6.17 11.33
CA ARG A 319 -12.16 6.58 12.74
C ARG A 319 -11.97 8.08 12.86
N GLU A 320 -11.03 8.66 12.12
CA GLU A 320 -10.81 10.12 12.11
C GLU A 320 -12.04 10.90 11.64
N ILE A 321 -12.74 10.44 10.60
CA ILE A 321 -14.00 11.06 10.15
C ILE A 321 -15.05 10.98 11.25
N HIS A 322 -15.22 9.80 11.85
CA HIS A 322 -16.20 9.61 12.93
C HIS A 322 -15.89 10.48 14.15
N LEU A 323 -14.61 10.67 14.48
CA LEU A 323 -14.13 11.47 15.61
C LEU A 323 -14.04 12.97 15.31
N GLN A 324 -14.33 13.45 14.09
CA GLN A 324 -14.23 14.87 13.75
C GLN A 324 -14.99 15.81 14.70
N PRO A 325 -16.24 15.52 15.12
CA PRO A 325 -16.94 16.38 16.07
C PRO A 325 -16.18 16.51 17.40
N LEU A 326 -15.63 15.41 17.89
CA LEU A 326 -14.83 15.35 19.11
C LEU A 326 -13.51 16.12 18.95
N HIS A 327 -12.80 15.90 17.84
CA HIS A 327 -11.54 16.61 17.54
C HIS A 327 -11.76 18.11 17.41
N ASN A 328 -12.85 18.53 16.76
CA ASN A 328 -13.20 19.94 16.64
C ASN A 328 -13.52 20.56 18.00
N ALA A 329 -14.19 19.84 18.90
CA ALA A 329 -14.43 20.29 20.27
C ALA A 329 -13.13 20.38 21.08
N PHE A 330 -12.24 19.38 20.98
CA PHE A 330 -10.93 19.40 21.64
C PHE A 330 -10.06 20.58 21.19
N ARG A 331 -10.06 20.87 19.87
CA ARG A 331 -9.35 22.02 19.29
C ARG A 331 -9.84 23.37 19.82
N GLN A 332 -11.07 23.48 20.33
CA GLN A 332 -11.58 24.78 20.81
C GLN A 332 -10.77 25.35 21.98
N PHE A 333 -10.20 24.49 22.84
CA PHE A 333 -9.40 24.92 24.00
C PHE A 333 -7.90 24.58 23.89
N SER A 334 -7.49 23.80 22.89
CA SER A 334 -6.09 23.39 22.63
C SER A 334 -5.43 24.14 21.47
N GLN A 335 -6.08 25.15 20.90
CA GLN A 335 -5.51 25.96 19.81
C GLN A 335 -4.21 26.69 20.24
N PRO A 336 -3.25 26.88 19.31
CA PRO A 336 -1.99 27.58 19.59
C PRO A 336 -2.19 28.94 20.29
N ALA A 337 -3.17 29.73 19.85
CA ALA A 337 -3.45 31.04 20.44
C ALA A 337 -3.92 30.99 21.90
N ILE A 338 -4.57 29.90 22.33
CA ILE A 338 -4.98 29.71 23.74
C ILE A 338 -3.77 29.24 24.54
N LEU A 339 -2.99 28.30 24.00
CA LEU A 339 -1.77 27.80 24.64
C LEU A 339 -0.76 28.93 24.89
N GLU A 340 -0.55 29.81 23.91
CA GLU A 340 0.34 30.98 24.07
C GLU A 340 -0.12 31.90 25.21
N LYS A 341 -1.43 32.15 25.33
CA LYS A 341 -1.98 32.96 26.43
C LYS A 341 -1.76 32.28 27.78
N LEU A 342 -1.98 30.97 27.87
CA LEU A 342 -1.77 30.20 29.09
C LEU A 342 -0.29 30.16 29.50
N ILE A 343 0.62 29.91 28.55
CA ILE A 343 2.07 29.91 28.80
C ILE A 343 2.51 31.31 29.24
N THR A 344 2.05 32.37 28.57
CA THR A 344 2.36 33.76 28.95
C THR A 344 1.87 34.08 30.37
N ALA A 345 0.67 33.64 30.74
CA ALA A 345 0.15 33.80 32.10
C ALA A 345 0.93 32.98 33.16
N ALA A 346 1.49 31.83 32.77
CA ALA A 346 2.33 31.02 33.65
C ALA A 346 3.74 31.60 33.87
N THR A 347 4.24 32.39 32.91
CA THR A 347 5.60 32.94 32.96
C THR A 347 5.68 34.40 33.40
N SER A 348 4.56 35.13 33.32
CA SER A 348 4.50 36.54 33.72
C SER A 348 3.89 36.71 35.11
N ASP A 349 4.14 37.87 35.73
CA ASP A 349 3.47 38.32 36.96
C ASP A 349 2.09 38.96 36.68
N ALA A 350 1.55 38.76 35.48
CA ALA A 350 0.24 39.26 35.12
C ALA A 350 -0.86 38.58 35.95
N ALA A 351 -1.97 39.30 36.16
CA ALA A 351 -3.15 38.72 36.78
C ALA A 351 -3.64 37.50 35.98
N LEU A 352 -4.04 36.44 36.69
CA LEU A 352 -4.58 35.23 36.07
C LEU A 352 -5.79 35.58 35.20
N PRO A 353 -5.86 35.05 33.97
CA PRO A 353 -6.97 35.32 33.06
C PRO A 353 -8.18 34.46 33.46
N THR A 354 -8.90 34.84 34.51
CA THR A 354 -10.04 34.07 35.05
C THR A 354 -11.10 33.80 33.99
N ASP A 355 -11.41 34.80 33.14
CA ASP A 355 -12.36 34.65 32.03
C ASP A 355 -11.89 33.61 30.99
N LEU A 356 -10.58 33.49 30.77
CA LEU A 356 -10.01 32.47 29.89
C LEU A 356 -10.18 31.07 30.49
N LEU A 357 -9.93 30.92 31.79
CA LEU A 357 -10.12 29.65 32.50
C LEU A 357 -11.57 29.21 32.52
N ASP A 358 -12.51 30.14 32.72
CA ASP A 358 -13.95 29.86 32.70
C ASP A 358 -14.42 29.51 31.27
N ASN A 359 -13.87 30.16 30.24
CA ASN A 359 -14.12 29.77 28.85
C ASN A 359 -13.59 28.36 28.54
N ILE A 360 -12.35 28.04 28.95
CA ILE A 360 -11.78 26.71 28.79
C ILE A 360 -12.62 25.66 29.50
N GLU A 361 -13.11 25.93 30.72
CA GLU A 361 -14.02 25.01 31.42
C GLU A 361 -15.27 24.70 30.58
N ASN A 362 -15.91 25.74 30.05
CA ASN A 362 -17.11 25.58 29.23
C ASN A 362 -16.83 24.81 27.93
N GLN A 363 -15.75 25.13 27.22
CA GLN A 363 -15.33 24.42 26.01
C GLN A 363 -14.98 22.96 26.30
N TYR A 364 -14.33 22.69 27.43
CA TYR A 364 -14.01 21.34 27.88
C TYR A 364 -15.28 20.54 28.21
N ARG A 365 -16.30 21.16 28.81
CA ARG A 365 -17.61 20.52 29.02
C ARG A 365 -18.28 20.12 27.70
N GLU A 366 -18.24 20.99 26.69
CA GLU A 366 -18.78 20.65 25.37
C GLU A 366 -18.00 19.50 24.73
N PHE A 367 -16.67 19.48 24.86
CA PHE A 367 -15.84 18.35 24.45
C PHE A 367 -16.24 17.05 25.16
N LEU A 368 -16.48 17.07 26.47
CA LEU A 368 -16.96 15.87 27.20
C LEU A 368 -18.36 15.45 26.76
N ARG A 369 -19.25 16.38 26.38
CA ARG A 369 -20.58 16.05 25.83
C ARG A 369 -20.47 15.37 24.46
N GLU A 370 -19.58 15.87 23.59
CA GLU A 370 -19.29 15.21 22.32
C GLU A 370 -18.66 13.84 22.54
N ALA A 371 -17.72 13.70 23.48
CA ALA A 371 -17.13 12.42 23.89
C ALA A 371 -18.21 11.42 24.34
N GLY A 372 -19.26 11.93 25.00
CA GLY A 372 -20.40 11.15 25.45
C GLY A 372 -21.14 10.41 24.35
N LYS A 373 -21.08 10.88 23.10
CA LYS A 373 -21.69 10.20 21.94
C LYS A 373 -20.92 8.95 21.50
N PHE A 374 -19.66 8.84 21.91
CA PHE A 374 -18.77 7.71 21.60
C PHE A 374 -18.57 6.77 22.79
N SER A 375 -19.07 7.14 23.97
CA SER A 375 -18.96 6.32 25.18
C SER A 375 -19.99 5.19 25.18
N THR A 376 -19.58 4.07 25.79
CA THR A 376 -20.46 2.92 26.02
C THR A 376 -21.28 3.03 27.31
N THR A 377 -20.99 4.02 28.15
CA THR A 377 -21.65 4.24 29.44
C THR A 377 -22.60 5.42 29.41
N GLU A 378 -23.80 5.25 29.98
CA GLU A 378 -24.78 6.34 30.15
C GLU A 378 -24.40 7.30 31.29
N GLN A 379 -23.58 6.86 32.26
CA GLN A 379 -23.14 7.68 33.38
C GLN A 379 -21.85 8.44 33.03
N GLN A 380 -22.00 9.69 32.63
CA GLN A 380 -20.90 10.55 32.19
C GLN A 380 -20.62 11.66 33.22
N ASN A 381 -19.38 11.75 33.69
CA ASN A 381 -18.96 12.75 34.66
C ASN A 381 -18.47 14.03 33.95
N LEU A 382 -19.38 15.00 33.78
CA LEU A 382 -19.02 16.32 33.20
C LEU A 382 -18.36 17.26 34.21
N ASP A 383 -18.35 16.94 35.51
CA ASP A 383 -17.71 17.77 36.53
C ASP A 383 -16.17 17.74 36.45
N ILE A 384 -15.60 16.82 35.66
CA ILE A 384 -14.17 16.78 35.31
C ILE A 384 -13.69 18.12 34.77
N ALA A 385 -14.52 18.87 34.04
CA ALA A 385 -14.16 20.19 33.55
C ALA A 385 -13.78 21.15 34.69
N LYS A 386 -14.45 21.08 35.86
CA LYS A 386 -14.10 21.88 37.05
C LYS A 386 -12.75 21.46 37.62
N THR A 387 -12.46 20.15 37.61
CA THR A 387 -11.18 19.60 38.06
C THR A 387 -10.06 20.08 37.14
N VAL A 388 -10.25 20.00 35.83
CA VAL A 388 -9.29 20.51 34.82
C VAL A 388 -9.05 22.00 35.00
N ARG A 389 -10.11 22.82 35.19
CA ARG A 389 -9.96 24.26 35.51
C ARG A 389 -9.13 24.49 36.77
N ARG A 390 -9.41 23.76 37.85
CA ARG A 390 -8.69 23.90 39.13
C ARG A 390 -7.21 23.55 38.96
N ASP A 391 -6.92 22.50 38.21
CA ASP A 391 -5.55 22.05 37.96
C ASP A 391 -4.80 23.01 37.04
N LEU A 392 -5.47 23.63 36.07
CA LEU A 392 -4.92 24.73 35.27
C LEU A 392 -4.63 25.95 36.14
N ASP A 393 -5.56 26.39 36.99
CA ASP A 393 -5.34 27.53 37.91
C ASP A 393 -4.14 27.26 38.84
N ALA A 394 -4.04 26.03 39.39
CA ALA A 394 -2.91 25.62 40.21
C ALA A 394 -1.58 25.64 39.42
N LEU A 395 -1.57 25.12 38.19
CA LEU A 395 -0.40 25.14 37.31
C LEU A 395 0.03 26.57 36.95
N LEU A 396 -0.93 27.44 36.62
CA LEU A 396 -0.67 28.83 36.26
C LEU A 396 -0.22 29.69 37.46
N ARG A 397 -0.53 29.29 38.70
CA ARG A 397 -0.02 29.90 39.94
C ARG A 397 1.32 29.34 40.38
N PHE A 398 1.74 28.20 39.81
CA PHE A 398 2.98 27.55 40.19
C PHE A 398 4.16 28.42 39.74
N ARG A 399 5.02 28.79 40.70
CA ARG A 399 6.22 29.59 40.47
C ARG A 399 7.39 28.87 41.16
N PRO A 400 8.19 28.08 40.42
CA PRO A 400 9.29 27.32 41.01
C PRO A 400 10.28 28.20 41.78
N ALA A 401 10.57 29.40 41.25
CA ALA A 401 11.48 30.36 41.87
C ALA A 401 11.04 30.82 43.28
N THR A 402 9.73 30.89 43.56
CA THR A 402 9.21 31.31 44.87
C THR A 402 9.17 30.16 45.89
N LEU A 403 9.43 28.92 45.47
CA LEU A 403 9.51 27.78 46.40
C LEU A 403 10.73 27.88 47.32
N ASN A 404 11.85 28.44 46.83
CA ASN A 404 13.04 28.71 47.64
C ASN A 404 12.74 29.72 48.77
N GLU A 405 11.87 30.69 48.52
CA GLU A 405 11.48 31.69 49.53
C GLU A 405 10.49 31.13 50.55
N ARG A 406 9.67 30.15 50.16
CA ARG A 406 8.56 29.63 50.96
C ARG A 406 8.92 28.39 51.77
N TYR A 407 9.90 27.62 51.31
CA TYR A 407 10.35 26.37 51.92
C TYR A 407 11.88 26.40 51.96
N SER A 408 12.46 27.17 52.88
CA SER A 408 13.90 27.10 53.16
C SER A 408 14.19 25.83 53.98
N GLY A 409 14.55 24.73 53.29
CA GLY A 409 14.94 23.48 53.94
C GLY A 409 16.44 23.41 54.19
N GLU A 410 16.87 22.96 55.38
CA GLU A 410 18.28 22.76 55.77
C GLU A 410 18.97 21.55 55.08
N SER A 411 18.30 20.86 54.15
CA SER A 411 18.79 19.63 53.52
C SER A 411 19.37 19.89 52.13
N GLU A 412 20.63 19.50 51.91
CA GLU A 412 21.31 19.55 50.60
C GLU A 412 20.50 18.85 49.49
N LYS A 413 19.85 17.72 49.81
CA LYS A 413 19.02 16.99 48.84
C LYS A 413 17.81 17.80 48.39
N TYR A 414 17.26 18.61 49.28
CA TYR A 414 16.10 19.45 49.00
C TYR A 414 16.50 20.66 48.15
N ALA A 415 17.62 21.31 48.47
CA ALA A 415 18.19 22.39 47.66
C ALA A 415 18.52 21.92 46.23
N ALA A 416 19.17 20.77 46.08
CA ALA A 416 19.49 20.19 44.78
C ALA A 416 18.24 19.82 43.96
N PHE A 417 17.16 19.39 44.61
CA PHE A 417 15.88 19.14 43.94
C PHE A 417 15.25 20.45 43.43
N LEU A 418 15.25 21.52 44.24
CA LEU A 418 14.69 22.82 43.84
C LEU A 418 15.48 23.49 42.72
N GLU A 419 16.80 23.34 42.71
CA GLU A 419 17.66 23.80 41.62
C GLU A 419 17.30 23.08 40.31
N LYS A 420 17.25 21.74 40.33
CA LYS A 420 16.87 20.94 39.17
C LYS A 420 15.44 21.23 38.68
N LEU A 421 14.52 21.48 39.61
CA LEU A 421 13.15 21.87 39.29
C LEU A 421 13.14 23.23 38.57
N THR A 422 13.90 24.21 39.08
CA THR A 422 13.98 25.55 38.49
C THR A 422 14.60 25.50 37.10
N ASP A 423 15.65 24.71 36.90
CA ASP A 423 16.26 24.45 35.59
C ASP A 423 15.28 23.81 34.60
N THR A 424 14.44 22.87 35.06
CA THR A 424 13.42 22.23 34.21
C THR A 424 12.39 23.25 33.70
N PHE A 425 12.08 24.27 34.51
CA PHE A 425 11.14 25.33 34.14
C PHE A 425 11.83 26.52 33.46
N ALA A 426 13.15 26.51 33.28
CA ALA A 426 13.88 27.54 32.53
C ALA A 426 13.47 27.56 31.05
N ASN A 427 13.17 26.39 30.45
CA ASN A 427 12.52 26.32 29.13
C ASN A 427 10.99 26.38 29.29
N ALA A 428 10.51 27.57 29.67
CA ALA A 428 9.14 27.76 30.10
C ALA A 428 8.10 27.34 29.04
N THR A 429 8.35 27.62 27.76
CA THR A 429 7.40 27.28 26.68
C THR A 429 7.22 25.77 26.54
N ALA A 430 8.30 25.00 26.49
CA ALA A 430 8.21 23.55 26.34
C ALA A 430 7.63 22.88 27.59
N THR A 431 8.07 23.32 28.77
CA THR A 431 7.65 22.74 30.05
C THR A 431 6.19 23.04 30.38
N TYR A 432 5.77 24.32 30.33
CA TYR A 432 4.37 24.66 30.56
C TYR A 432 3.47 24.15 29.45
N GLY A 433 3.91 24.17 28.19
CA GLY A 433 3.17 23.57 27.08
C GLY A 433 2.87 22.09 27.34
N THR A 434 3.88 21.32 27.75
CA THR A 434 3.70 19.89 28.08
C THR A 434 2.75 19.70 29.26
N LEU A 435 2.89 20.48 30.34
CA LEU A 435 2.05 20.37 31.53
C LEU A 435 0.60 20.77 31.27
N ILE A 436 0.36 21.79 30.45
CA ILE A 436 -1.00 22.21 30.06
C ILE A 436 -1.70 21.09 29.29
N HIS A 437 -1.04 20.50 28.28
CA HIS A 437 -1.60 19.35 27.56
C HIS A 437 -1.84 18.17 28.49
N TRP A 438 -0.91 17.89 29.40
CA TRP A 438 -1.09 16.84 30.39
C TRP A 438 -2.32 17.09 31.28
N VAL A 439 -2.55 18.32 31.74
CA VAL A 439 -3.76 18.69 32.51
C VAL A 439 -5.04 18.47 31.69
N PHE A 440 -5.03 18.78 30.39
CA PHE A 440 -6.19 18.54 29.51
C PHE A 440 -6.53 17.06 29.33
N VAL A 441 -5.60 16.12 29.55
CA VAL A 441 -5.85 14.71 29.21
C VAL A 441 -5.79 13.75 30.41
N ARG A 442 -5.16 14.14 31.52
CA ARG A 442 -4.93 13.25 32.67
C ARG A 442 -6.22 12.72 33.32
N HIS A 443 -7.30 13.49 33.28
CA HIS A 443 -8.58 13.16 33.93
C HIS A 443 -9.61 12.51 32.99
N LEU A 444 -9.27 12.22 31.72
CA LEU A 444 -10.23 11.68 30.77
C LEU A 444 -10.86 10.35 31.23
N GLY A 445 -10.09 9.48 31.89
CA GLY A 445 -10.58 8.20 32.37
C GLY A 445 -11.57 8.28 33.53
N GLU A 446 -11.71 9.44 34.19
CA GLU A 446 -12.76 9.67 35.18
C GLU A 446 -14.13 9.90 34.52
N PHE A 447 -14.17 10.12 33.20
CA PHE A 447 -15.38 10.46 32.44
C PHE A 447 -16.44 9.36 32.51
N GLU A 448 -16.02 8.11 32.39
CA GLU A 448 -16.90 6.93 32.35
C GLU A 448 -17.09 6.28 33.73
N ASN A 449 -16.55 6.86 34.81
CA ASN A 449 -16.57 6.31 36.18
C ASN A 449 -16.11 4.84 36.30
N LEU A 450 -15.16 4.43 35.45
CA LEU A 450 -14.64 3.05 35.42
C LEU A 450 -13.48 2.86 36.41
N PRO A 451 -13.22 1.62 36.86
CA PRO A 451 -12.04 1.32 37.68
C PRO A 451 -10.73 1.66 36.96
N LYS A 452 -9.73 2.15 37.69
CA LYS A 452 -8.39 2.55 37.18
C LYS A 452 -8.45 3.68 36.14
N PRO A 453 -8.90 4.89 36.52
CA PRO A 453 -9.07 6.01 35.60
C PRO A 453 -7.77 6.41 34.89
N GLU A 454 -6.60 6.20 35.50
CA GLU A 454 -5.31 6.57 34.91
C GLU A 454 -5.00 5.75 33.64
N LEU A 455 -5.24 4.44 33.70
CA LEU A 455 -5.10 3.56 32.53
C LEU A 455 -6.17 3.90 31.48
N ARG A 456 -7.39 4.24 31.92
CA ARG A 456 -8.46 4.61 31.00
C ARG A 456 -8.15 5.92 30.27
N SER A 457 -7.60 6.93 30.94
CA SER A 457 -7.13 8.18 30.30
C SER A 457 -6.14 7.88 29.17
N ARG A 458 -5.18 6.97 29.41
CA ARG A 458 -4.22 6.58 28.38
C ARG A 458 -4.88 5.90 27.18
N ASN A 459 -5.82 4.98 27.42
CA ASN A 459 -6.53 4.29 26.35
C ASN A 459 -7.41 5.25 25.54
N LEU A 460 -8.09 6.19 26.22
CA LEU A 460 -8.94 7.19 25.56
C LEU A 460 -8.13 8.13 24.65
N LEU A 461 -6.87 8.44 24.99
CA LEU A 461 -5.98 9.20 24.11
C LEU A 461 -5.76 8.50 22.75
N ASP A 462 -5.62 7.18 22.76
CA ASP A 462 -5.41 6.38 21.55
C ASP A 462 -6.75 6.11 20.83
N GLU A 463 -7.81 5.74 21.57
CA GLU A 463 -9.16 5.50 21.04
C GLU A 463 -9.76 6.73 20.37
N TRP A 464 -9.53 7.91 20.95
CA TRP A 464 -9.99 9.19 20.38
C TRP A 464 -8.93 9.86 19.51
N MET A 465 -7.78 9.23 19.28
CA MET A 465 -6.71 9.71 18.40
C MET A 465 -6.25 11.14 18.71
N LEU A 466 -6.30 11.55 19.98
CA LEU A 466 -5.97 12.93 20.39
C LEU A 466 -4.48 13.24 20.23
N GLY A 467 -3.61 12.22 20.19
CA GLY A 467 -2.17 12.40 19.95
C GLY A 467 -1.80 12.89 18.54
N LYS A 468 -2.77 12.94 17.61
CA LYS A 468 -2.59 13.51 16.26
C LYS A 468 -2.96 14.99 16.16
N LEU A 469 -3.63 15.53 17.19
CA LEU A 469 -4.04 16.94 17.28
C LEU A 469 -2.89 17.74 17.89
#